data_AF-A0A1G7N5B4-F1
#
_entry.id   AF-A0A1G7N5B4-F1
#
_cell.length_a   1.000
_cell.length_b   1.000
_cell.length_c   1.000
_cell.angle_alpha   90.00
_cell.angle_beta   90.00
_cell.angle_gamma   90.00
#
_symmetry.space_group_name_H-M   'P 1'
#
loop_
_entity.id
_entity.type
_entity.pdbx_description
1 polymer ?
#
loop_
_entity_poly.entity_id
_entity_poly.type
_entity_poly.pdbx_seq_one_letter_code
_entity_poly.pdbx_strand_id
1 'polypeptide(L)' 'MTHPTYQGQGFGKAVVSKALKHAWSSGCHHVLMQSGRADPRVHAFYQQLGFQGGLRVGYVAMQQPE' A
#
# COMPACT_ATOMS: atom_id res chain seq x y z
N MET A 1 -3.94 -7.22 -5.30
CA MET A 1 -5.30 -7.17 -4.72
C MET A 1 -5.66 -8.58 -4.28
N THR A 2 -6.11 -8.79 -3.05
CA THR A 2 -6.56 -10.13 -2.59
C THR A 2 -7.91 -10.43 -3.23
N HIS A 3 -8.04 -11.60 -3.85
CA HIS A 3 -9.29 -12.05 -4.48
C HIS A 3 -10.43 -12.00 -3.45
N PRO A 4 -11.65 -11.52 -3.80
CA PRO A 4 -12.73 -11.24 -2.85
C PRO A 4 -13.01 -12.38 -1.86
N THR A 5 -13.04 -13.62 -2.34
CA THR A 5 -13.27 -14.83 -1.53
C THR A 5 -12.25 -15.03 -0.38
N TYR A 6 -11.08 -14.41 -0.46
CA TYR A 6 -10.01 -14.52 0.53
C TYR A 6 -9.77 -13.22 1.30
N GLN A 7 -10.63 -12.22 1.16
CA GLN A 7 -10.56 -10.99 1.95
C GLN A 7 -10.94 -11.24 3.41
N GLY A 8 -10.45 -10.40 4.32
CA GLY A 8 -10.70 -10.55 5.76
C GLY A 8 -9.89 -11.65 6.45
N GLN A 9 -9.16 -12.48 5.72
CA GLN A 9 -8.36 -13.60 6.27
C GLN A 9 -6.91 -13.20 6.62
N GLY A 10 -6.56 -11.91 6.51
CA GLY A 10 -5.24 -11.40 6.88
C GLY A 10 -4.13 -11.57 5.83
N PHE A 11 -4.40 -12.18 4.67
CA PHE A 11 -3.38 -12.37 3.62
C PHE A 11 -2.75 -11.06 3.15
N GLY A 12 -3.55 -10.00 2.94
CA GLY A 12 -3.02 -8.69 2.55
C GLY A 12 -2.03 -8.15 3.58
N LYS A 13 -2.35 -8.26 4.87
CA LYS A 13 -1.47 -7.86 5.97
C LYS A 13 -0.20 -8.69 5.98
N ALA A 14 -0.30 -10.01 5.83
CA ALA A 14 0.86 -10.91 5.80
C ALA A 14 1.85 -10.53 4.67
N VAL A 15 1.34 -10.30 3.47
CA VAL A 15 2.16 -9.93 2.30
C VAL A 15 2.86 -8.60 2.53
N VAL A 16 2.12 -7.55 2.89
CA VAL A 16 2.68 -6.20 3.07
C VAL A 16 3.68 -6.17 4.23
N SER A 17 3.37 -6.82 5.36
CA SER A 17 4.30 -6.91 6.49
C SER A 17 5.58 -7.65 6.13
N LYS A 18 5.50 -8.72 5.34
CA LYS A 18 6.71 -9.44 4.89
C LYS A 18 7.55 -8.59 3.94
N ALA A 19 6.91 -7.85 3.03
CA ALA A 19 7.60 -6.94 2.11
C ALA A 19 8.33 -5.81 2.86
N LEU A 20 7.68 -5.18 3.84
CA LEU A 20 8.30 -4.16 4.69
C LEU A 20 9.49 -4.73 5.46
N LYS A 21 9.32 -5.87 6.14
CA LYS A 21 10.42 -6.55 6.85
C LYS A 21 11.61 -6.82 5.95
N HIS A 22 11.36 -7.26 4.71
CA HIS A 22 12.42 -7.51 3.75
C HIS A 22 13.14 -6.22 3.35
N ALA A 23 12.41 -5.16 2.99
CA ALA A 23 13.00 -3.86 2.64
C ALA A 23 13.91 -3.33 3.77
N TRP A 24 13.46 -3.39 5.02
CA TRP A 24 14.26 -2.99 6.17
C TRP A 24 15.50 -3.86 6.34
N SER A 25 15.38 -5.18 6.19
CA SER A 25 16.55 -6.10 6.26
C SER A 25 17.57 -5.86 5.15
N SER A 26 17.14 -5.28 4.03
CA SER A 26 17.99 -4.92 2.89
C SER A 26 18.58 -3.51 2.99
N GLY A 27 18.36 -2.80 4.11
CA GLY A 27 18.87 -1.44 4.30
C GLY A 27 18.12 -0.36 3.52
N CYS A 28 16.91 -0.65 3.03
CA CYS A 28 16.08 0.38 2.40
C CYS A 28 15.68 1.43 3.45
N HIS A 29 15.92 2.70 3.14
CA HIS A 29 15.61 3.79 4.06
C HIS A 29 14.11 4.13 4.08
N HIS A 30 13.42 4.04 2.93
CA HIS A 30 11.99 4.34 2.82
C HIS A 30 11.29 3.38 1.85
N VAL A 31 10.03 3.07 2.15
CA VAL A 31 9.09 2.38 1.25
C VAL A 31 7.93 3.32 0.97
N LEU A 32 7.65 3.58 -0.31
CA LEU A 32 6.53 4.39 -0.73
C LEU A 32 5.43 3.50 -1.31
N MET A 33 4.18 3.88 -1.07
CA MET A 33 3.01 3.21 -1.61
C MET A 33 2.02 4.27 -2.10
N GLN A 34 1.50 4.09 -3.30
CA GLN A 34 0.46 4.91 -3.89
C GLN A 34 -0.80 4.06 -4.07
N SER A 35 -1.95 4.61 -3.69
CA SER A 35 -3.25 3.97 -3.88
C SER A 35 -4.18 4.93 -4.60
N GLY A 36 -4.66 4.53 -5.78
CA GLY A 36 -5.72 5.24 -6.50
C GLY A 36 -7.14 4.96 -5.97
N ARG A 37 -7.27 4.19 -4.88
CA ARG A 37 -8.59 3.90 -4.28
C ARG A 37 -9.05 5.06 -3.41
N ALA A 38 -10.26 5.54 -3.64
CA ALA A 38 -10.90 6.55 -2.78
C ALA A 38 -11.46 5.96 -1.46
N ASP A 39 -11.61 4.63 -1.36
CA ASP A 39 -12.20 3.99 -0.18
C ASP A 39 -11.32 4.19 1.08
N PRO A 40 -11.82 4.85 2.14
CA PRO A 40 -11.05 5.13 3.35
C PRO A 40 -10.61 3.85 4.08
N ARG A 41 -11.32 2.72 3.91
CA ARG A 41 -10.94 1.44 4.52
C ARG A 41 -9.63 0.91 3.96
N VAL A 42 -9.35 1.18 2.68
CA VAL A 42 -8.08 0.82 2.03
C VAL A 42 -6.94 1.62 2.64
N HIS A 43 -7.15 2.92 2.88
CA HIS A 43 -6.16 3.79 3.53
C HIS A 43 -5.91 3.39 4.99
N ALA A 44 -6.98 3.11 5.74
CA ALA A 44 -6.89 2.64 7.13
C ALA A 44 -6.11 1.32 7.24
N PHE A 45 -6.30 0.40 6.29
CA PHE A 45 -5.53 -0.85 6.21
C PHE A 45 -4.01 -0.59 6.11
N TYR A 46 -3.57 0.33 5.25
CA TYR A 46 -2.14 0.66 5.13
C TYR A 46 -1.61 1.42 6.35
N GLN A 47 -2.42 2.32 6.93
CA GLN A 47 -2.06 3.01 8.19
C GLN A 47 -1.81 2.02 9.33
N GLN A 48 -2.65 0.99 9.47
CA GLN A 48 -2.46 -0.08 10.46
C GLN A 48 -1.18 -0.90 10.26
N LEU A 49 -0.56 -0.83 9.07
CA LEU A 49 0.69 -1.52 8.73
C LEU A 49 1.92 -0.61 8.85
N GLY A 50 1.74 0.62 9.35
CA GLY A 50 2.83 1.57 9.60
C GLY A 50 3.08 2.59 8.49
N PHE A 51 2.26 2.61 7.43
CA PHE A 51 2.34 3.68 6.43
C PHE A 51 1.75 4.98 6.99
N GLN A 52 2.40 6.10 6.69
CA GLN A 52 1.91 7.44 7.01
C GLN A 52 1.65 8.19 5.71
N GLY A 53 0.40 8.63 5.51
CA GLY A 53 0.02 9.46 4.39
C GLY A 53 0.55 10.89 4.54
N GLY A 54 0.67 11.63 3.42
CA GLY A 54 1.00 13.06 3.43
C GLY A 54 2.49 13.40 3.57
N LEU A 55 3.37 12.46 3.94
CA LEU A 55 4.82 12.70 3.99
C LEU A 55 5.46 12.86 2.60
N ARG A 56 4.81 12.33 1.57
CA ARG A 56 5.22 12.42 0.16
C ARG A 56 3.98 12.55 -0.71
N VAL A 57 4.13 13.28 -1.82
CA VAL A 57 3.07 13.45 -2.83
C VAL A 57 3.32 12.46 -3.97
N GLY A 58 2.28 11.71 -4.32
CA GLY A 58 2.29 10.86 -5.51
C GLY A 58 1.75 11.64 -6.72
N TYR A 59 2.39 11.48 -7.88
CA TYR A 59 1.95 12.07 -9.14
C TYR A 59 1.55 10.96 -10.12
N VAL A 60 0.61 11.26 -11.01
CA VAL A 60 0.16 10.38 -12.09
C VAL A 60 -0.04 11.21 -13.35
N ALA A 61 0.43 10.69 -14.49
CA ALA A 61 0.11 11.21 -15.81
C ALA A 61 -0.73 10.15 -16.54
N MET A 62 -1.87 10.57 -17.11
CA MET A 62 -2.76 9.71 -17.88
C MET A 62 -2.79 10.21 -19.32
N GLN A 63 -2.83 9.31 -20.29
CA GLN A 63 -3.09 9.67 -21.67
C GLN A 63 -4.52 10.25 -21.75
N GLN A 64 -4.69 11.40 -22.41
CA GLN A 64 -6.01 11.90 -22.73
C GLN A 64 -6.60 11.03 -23.84
N PRO A 65 -7.79 10.43 -23.65
CA PRO A 65 -8.53 9.88 -24.78
C PRO A 65 -8.79 11.02 -25.76
N GLU A 66 -8.56 10.79 -27.05
CA GLU A 66 -9.00 11.71 -28.11
C GLU A 66 -10.51 11.91 -28.08
#